data_AF-A0A8T9C8B4-F1
#
_entry.id   AF-A0A8T9C8B4-F1
#
_cell.length_a   1.000
_cell.length_b   1.000
_cell.length_c   1.000
_cell.angle_alpha   90.00
_cell.angle_beta   90.00
_cell.angle_gamma   90.00
#
_symmetry.space_group_name_H-M   'P 1'
#
loop_
_entity.id
_entity.type
_entity.pdbx_description
1 polymer ?
#
loop_
_entity_poly.entity_id
_entity_poly.type
_entity_poly.pdbx_seq_one_letter_code
_entity_poly.pdbx_strand_id
1 'polypeptide(L)'
;MTVVAAVEYTGVWLDNGGIRGNRIIVSQVLQMVKKVRGQALSVEKVNLADLENGDLKTSWGLEASHPSADESQIEDLLKTVLIGTRLSGVKGAWDVSNNFNTLLPALEFTQIENFLERVWEGKP
;
A
#
# COMPACT_ATOMS: atom_id res chain seq x y z
N MET A 1 15.11 -9.95 -10.12
CA MET A 1 14.05 -8.91 -9.95
C MET A 1 12.71 -9.55 -10.31
N THR A 2 11.67 -9.39 -9.49
CA THR A 2 10.37 -10.08 -9.63
C THR A 2 9.73 -9.92 -11.02
N VAL A 3 9.89 -8.74 -11.63
CA VAL A 3 9.38 -8.42 -12.98
C VAL A 3 10.08 -9.25 -14.06
N VAL A 4 11.40 -9.43 -13.96
CA VAL A 4 12.18 -10.21 -14.94
C VAL A 4 11.77 -11.68 -14.89
N ALA A 5 11.66 -12.25 -13.69
CA ALA A 5 11.27 -13.65 -13.51
C ALA A 5 9.86 -13.94 -14.06
N ALA A 6 8.92 -12.97 -13.96
CA ALA A 6 7.60 -13.11 -14.57
C ALA A 6 7.65 -13.04 -16.10
N VAL A 7 8.45 -12.13 -16.66
CA VAL A 7 8.61 -11.96 -18.13
C VAL A 7 9.32 -13.16 -18.77
N GLU A 8 10.31 -13.73 -18.09
CA GLU A 8 11.09 -14.88 -18.58
C GLU A 8 10.38 -16.23 -18.34
N TYR A 9 9.22 -16.24 -17.67
CA TYR A 9 8.49 -17.46 -17.41
C TYR A 9 7.90 -18.03 -18.72
N THR A 10 8.42 -19.19 -19.14
CA THR A 10 8.04 -19.86 -20.39
C THR A 10 6.82 -20.79 -20.25
N GLY A 11 6.27 -20.92 -19.04
CA GLY A 11 5.08 -21.72 -18.79
C GLY A 11 3.78 -20.97 -19.11
N VAL A 12 2.64 -21.61 -18.82
CA VAL A 12 1.33 -20.99 -19.04
C VAL A 12 1.10 -19.88 -18.02
N TRP A 13 0.81 -18.69 -18.50
CA TRP A 13 0.42 -17.55 -17.67
C TRP A 13 -0.97 -17.80 -17.07
N LEU A 14 -1.14 -17.46 -15.80
CA LEU A 14 -2.42 -17.61 -15.10
C LEU A 14 -3.31 -16.41 -15.42
N ASP A 15 -4.61 -16.66 -15.57
CA ASP A 15 -5.61 -15.60 -15.75
C ASP A 15 -5.63 -14.60 -14.58
N ASN A 16 -5.26 -15.06 -13.37
CA ASN A 16 -5.07 -14.23 -12.20
C ASN A 16 -3.58 -14.08 -11.85
N GLY A 17 -3.05 -12.89 -12.13
CA GLY A 17 -1.65 -12.49 -11.95
C GLY A 17 -1.22 -12.09 -10.53
N GLY A 18 -1.98 -12.48 -9.50
CA GLY A 18 -1.68 -12.07 -8.13
C GLY A 18 -0.29 -12.52 -7.65
N ILE A 19 0.54 -11.54 -7.29
CA ILE A 19 1.81 -11.70 -6.58
C ILE A 19 1.64 -11.08 -5.20
N ARG A 20 1.82 -11.88 -4.15
CA ARG A 20 1.64 -11.43 -2.77
C ARG A 20 2.94 -11.54 -1.99
N GLY A 21 3.53 -10.40 -1.64
CA GLY A 21 4.71 -10.37 -0.76
C GLY A 21 4.34 -10.46 0.71
N ASN A 22 3.33 -9.70 1.14
CA ASN A 22 2.83 -9.64 2.51
C ASN A 22 1.30 -9.60 2.48
N ARG A 23 0.64 -10.15 3.51
CA ARG A 23 -0.81 -10.02 3.73
C ARG A 23 -1.05 -9.60 5.16
N ILE A 24 -1.56 -8.38 5.37
CA ILE A 24 -1.64 -7.78 6.69
C ILE A 24 -2.81 -6.80 6.76
N ILE A 25 -3.45 -6.70 7.93
CA ILE A 25 -4.49 -5.70 8.15
C ILE A 25 -3.90 -4.39 8.70
N VAL A 26 -4.57 -3.27 8.45
CA VAL A 26 -4.08 -1.93 8.83
C VAL A 26 -3.78 -1.82 10.33
N SER A 27 -4.55 -2.48 11.20
CA SER A 27 -4.28 -2.46 12.65
C SER A 27 -2.95 -3.10 13.02
N GLN A 28 -2.53 -4.16 12.34
CA GLN A 28 -1.23 -4.80 12.54
C GLN A 28 -0.10 -3.88 12.01
N VAL A 29 -0.31 -3.19 10.88
CA VAL A 29 0.64 -2.17 10.40
C VAL A 29 0.85 -1.09 11.46
N LEU A 30 -0.21 -0.57 12.07
CA LEU A 30 -0.10 0.43 13.13
C LEU A 30 0.65 -0.09 14.37
N GLN A 31 0.47 -1.36 14.74
CA GLN A 31 1.20 -1.99 15.84
C GLN A 31 2.71 -2.12 15.53
N MET A 32 3.05 -2.57 14.31
CA MET A 32 4.45 -2.68 13.89
C MET A 32 5.13 -1.32 13.86
N VAL A 33 4.49 -0.30 13.30
CA VAL A 33 5.08 1.05 13.25
C VAL A 33 5.29 1.60 14.66
N LYS A 34 4.35 1.39 15.60
CA LYS A 34 4.55 1.75 17.01
C LYS A 34 5.76 1.05 17.62
N LYS A 35 5.93 -0.26 17.33
CA LYS A 35 7.07 -1.05 17.82
C LYS A 35 8.39 -0.54 17.24
N VAL A 36 8.46 -0.36 15.92
CA VAL A 36 9.67 0.05 15.20
C VAL A 36 10.10 1.46 15.58
N ARG A 37 9.15 2.39 15.71
CA ARG A 37 9.45 3.80 16.01
C ARG A 37 9.58 4.09 17.50
N GLY A 38 9.06 3.23 18.37
CA GLY A 38 9.10 3.42 19.84
C GLY A 38 8.31 4.65 20.33
N GLN A 39 7.44 5.22 19.49
CA GLN A 39 6.70 6.46 19.78
C GLN A 39 5.20 6.29 19.55
N ALA A 40 4.42 7.18 20.17
CA ALA A 40 2.99 7.26 19.94
C ALA A 40 2.71 7.71 18.49
N LEU A 41 1.72 7.07 17.85
CA LEU A 41 1.25 7.46 16.52
C LEU A 41 0.00 8.31 16.64
N SER A 42 0.00 9.48 15.99
CA SER A 42 -1.24 10.20 15.70
C SER A 42 -1.95 9.48 14.56
N VAL A 43 -3.15 8.97 14.82
CA VAL A 43 -3.96 8.25 13.84
C VAL A 43 -5.32 8.94 13.76
N GLU A 44 -5.63 9.45 12.57
CA GLU A 44 -6.95 10.00 12.28
C GLU A 44 -7.83 8.93 11.65
N LYS A 45 -9.08 8.89 12.11
CA LYS A 45 -10.11 8.03 11.54
C LYS A 45 -11.07 8.89 10.75
N VAL A 46 -11.34 8.49 9.52
CA VAL A 46 -12.29 9.14 8.62
C VAL A 46 -13.59 8.35 8.58
N ASN A 47 -14.71 9.02 8.34
CA ASN A 47 -16.01 8.38 8.23
C ASN A 47 -16.18 7.77 6.83
N LEU A 48 -16.71 6.54 6.76
CA LEU A 48 -16.94 5.87 5.48
C LEU A 48 -17.95 6.62 4.59
N ALA A 49 -19.04 7.14 5.16
CA ALA A 49 -20.06 7.87 4.42
C ALA A 49 -19.52 9.19 3.84
N ASP A 50 -18.62 9.87 4.56
CA ASP A 50 -17.93 11.05 4.03
C ASP A 50 -17.09 10.66 2.80
N LEU A 51 -16.31 9.58 2.89
CA LEU A 51 -15.51 9.09 1.76
C LEU A 51 -16.36 8.71 0.55
N GLU A 52 -17.52 8.06 0.77
CA GLU A 52 -18.46 7.69 -0.30
C GLU A 52 -19.06 8.93 -0.99
N ASN A 53 -19.18 10.05 -0.27
CA ASN A 53 -19.62 11.33 -0.81
C ASN A 53 -18.48 12.17 -1.41
N GLY A 54 -17.25 11.67 -1.42
CA GLY A 54 -16.09 12.41 -1.94
C GLY A 54 -15.45 13.38 -0.94
N ASP A 55 -15.79 13.27 0.33
CA ASP A 55 -15.27 14.13 1.40
C ASP A 55 -14.17 13.43 2.20
N LEU A 56 -13.04 14.13 2.34
CA LEU A 56 -11.91 13.69 3.13
C LEU A 56 -11.66 14.70 4.25
N LYS A 57 -12.14 14.38 5.46
CA LYS A 57 -11.99 15.23 6.64
C LYS A 57 -10.81 14.73 7.48
N THR A 58 -9.67 15.40 7.34
CA THR A 58 -8.41 15.05 8.00
C THR A 58 -7.57 16.32 8.17
N SER A 59 -6.65 16.34 9.15
CA SER A 59 -5.74 17.47 9.35
C SER A 59 -4.52 17.45 8.42
N TRP A 60 -4.31 16.37 7.66
CA TRP A 60 -3.15 16.20 6.79
C TRP A 60 -3.49 15.49 5.46
N GLY A 61 -2.81 15.84 4.38
CA GLY A 61 -3.01 15.27 3.04
C GLY A 61 -1.79 14.55 2.48
N LEU A 62 -1.90 14.01 1.27
CA LEU A 62 -0.70 13.64 0.50
C LEU A 62 -0.05 14.92 0.00
N GLU A 63 1.27 15.01 0.11
CA GLU A 63 2.07 16.15 -0.36
C GLU A 63 3.01 15.72 -1.49
N ALA A 64 2.54 14.83 -2.37
CA ALA A 64 3.34 14.30 -3.46
C ALA A 64 3.07 15.08 -4.75
N SER A 65 4.05 15.86 -5.23
CA SER A 65 4.04 16.39 -6.59
C SER A 65 4.82 15.44 -7.52
N HIS A 66 4.16 14.96 -8.57
CA HIS A 66 4.86 14.36 -9.69
C HIS A 66 5.10 15.46 -10.74
N PRO A 67 6.30 15.58 -11.35
CA PRO A 67 6.60 16.65 -12.33
C PRO A 67 5.66 16.72 -13.55
N SER A 68 4.92 15.64 -13.80
CA SER A 68 3.93 15.55 -14.90
C SER A 68 2.50 15.90 -14.48
N ALA A 69 2.26 16.18 -13.20
CA ALA A 69 0.95 16.59 -12.72
C ALA A 69 0.81 18.12 -12.85
N ASP A 70 -0.32 18.57 -13.36
CA ASP A 70 -0.66 19.99 -13.40
C ASP A 70 -0.89 20.49 -11.96
N GLU A 71 -0.09 21.46 -11.52
CA GLU A 71 -0.16 22.04 -10.18
C GLU A 71 -1.56 22.50 -9.79
N SER A 72 -2.38 22.94 -10.76
CA SER A 72 -3.76 23.36 -10.55
C SER A 72 -4.72 22.23 -10.15
N GLN A 73 -4.34 20.97 -10.39
CA GLN A 73 -5.18 19.79 -10.14
C GLN A 73 -4.58 18.82 -9.11
N ILE A 74 -3.36 19.08 -8.63
CA ILE A 74 -2.64 18.16 -7.72
C ILE A 74 -3.46 17.91 -6.45
N GLU A 75 -4.02 18.94 -5.83
CA GLU A 75 -4.74 18.78 -4.56
C GLU A 75 -5.98 17.88 -4.71
N ASP A 76 -6.81 18.13 -5.72
CA ASP A 76 -8.01 17.34 -6.01
C ASP A 76 -7.67 15.90 -6.41
N LEU A 77 -6.60 15.73 -7.21
CA LEU A 77 -6.10 14.42 -7.59
C LEU A 77 -5.64 13.63 -6.35
N LEU A 78 -4.86 14.25 -5.48
CA LEU A 78 -4.33 13.62 -4.26
C LEU A 78 -5.45 13.27 -3.28
N LYS A 79 -6.45 14.16 -3.11
CA LYS A 79 -7.67 13.88 -2.35
C LYS A 79 -8.39 12.66 -2.92
N THR A 80 -8.60 12.62 -4.24
CA THR A 80 -9.25 11.50 -4.94
C THR A 80 -8.50 10.19 -4.73
N VAL A 81 -7.17 10.21 -4.85
CA VAL A 81 -6.31 9.04 -4.61
C VAL A 81 -6.43 8.54 -3.17
N LEU A 82 -6.42 9.45 -2.19
CA LEU A 82 -6.59 9.08 -0.78
C LEU A 82 -7.95 8.43 -0.52
N ILE A 83 -9.04 9.06 -0.97
CA ILE A 83 -10.40 8.52 -0.83
C ILE A 83 -10.49 7.15 -1.50
N GLY A 84 -10.06 7.06 -2.77
CA GLY A 84 -10.08 5.84 -3.56
C GLY A 84 -9.32 4.70 -2.90
N THR A 85 -8.11 4.97 -2.37
CA THR A 85 -7.29 3.98 -1.66
C THR A 85 -8.00 3.42 -0.42
N ARG A 86 -8.70 4.27 0.33
CA ARG A 86 -9.41 3.87 1.56
C ARG A 86 -10.66 3.05 1.24
N LEU A 87 -11.46 3.50 0.28
CA LEU A 87 -12.65 2.77 -0.18
C LEU A 87 -12.28 1.40 -0.77
N SER A 88 -11.22 1.35 -1.59
CA SER A 88 -10.71 0.08 -2.14
C SER A 88 -10.17 -0.85 -1.05
N GLY A 89 -9.55 -0.29 0.00
CA GLY A 89 -9.22 -1.01 1.25
C GLY A 89 -10.41 -1.69 1.89
N VAL A 90 -11.49 -0.94 2.14
CA VAL A 90 -12.72 -1.47 2.75
C VAL A 90 -13.36 -2.56 1.89
N LYS A 91 -13.31 -2.42 0.56
CA LYS A 91 -13.84 -3.40 -0.39
C LYS A 91 -12.95 -4.63 -0.58
N GLY A 92 -11.79 -4.71 0.07
CA GLY A 92 -10.85 -5.82 -0.07
C GLY A 92 -10.09 -5.85 -1.40
N ALA A 93 -10.11 -4.75 -2.17
CA ALA A 93 -9.49 -4.72 -3.50
C ALA A 93 -7.95 -4.87 -3.48
N TRP A 94 -7.33 -4.68 -2.32
CA TRP A 94 -5.89 -4.89 -2.11
C TRP A 94 -5.53 -6.32 -1.67
N ASP A 95 -6.52 -7.17 -1.38
CA ASP A 95 -6.28 -8.56 -1.01
C ASP A 95 -6.17 -9.43 -2.27
N VAL A 96 -4.94 -9.56 -2.77
CA VAL A 96 -4.62 -10.32 -3.99
C VAL A 96 -4.27 -11.79 -3.69
N SER A 97 -4.41 -12.63 -4.71
CA SER A 97 -3.97 -14.03 -4.65
C SER A 97 -2.43 -14.13 -4.60
N ASN A 98 -1.93 -15.32 -4.26
CA ASN A 98 -0.50 -15.67 -4.30
C ASN A 98 -0.17 -16.64 -5.44
N ASN A 99 -0.97 -16.60 -6.52
CA ASN A 99 -0.89 -17.55 -7.62
C ASN A 99 0.49 -17.59 -8.28
N PHE A 100 1.07 -16.41 -8.54
CA PHE A 100 2.41 -16.32 -9.13
C PHE A 100 3.53 -16.70 -8.14
N ASN A 101 3.30 -16.59 -6.82
CA ASN A 101 4.27 -17.08 -5.84
C ASN A 101 4.46 -18.59 -5.95
N THR A 102 3.41 -19.34 -6.30
CA THR A 102 3.49 -20.80 -6.52
C THR A 102 4.22 -21.14 -7.81
N LEU A 103 4.08 -20.31 -8.85
CA LEU A 103 4.80 -20.49 -10.13
C LEU A 103 6.27 -20.12 -10.03
N LEU A 104 6.60 -19.15 -9.20
CA LEU A 104 7.94 -18.62 -9.02
C LEU A 104 8.39 -18.78 -7.56
N PRO A 105 8.52 -20.03 -7.06
CA PRO A 105 8.78 -20.30 -5.64
C PRO A 105 10.17 -19.82 -5.19
N ALA A 106 11.09 -19.59 -6.13
CA ALA A 106 12.41 -19.04 -5.85
C ALA A 106 12.38 -17.52 -5.54
N LEU A 107 11.24 -16.84 -5.76
CA LEU A 107 11.11 -15.42 -5.43
C LEU A 107 10.81 -15.24 -3.94
N GLU A 108 11.80 -14.76 -3.21
CA GLU A 108 11.64 -14.35 -1.83
C GLU A 108 11.28 -12.87 -1.73
N PHE A 109 10.23 -12.59 -0.96
CA PHE A 109 9.75 -11.23 -0.72
C PHE A 109 10.23 -10.74 0.64
N THR A 110 10.69 -9.49 0.68
CA THR A 110 11.05 -8.84 1.94
C THR A 110 9.80 -8.74 2.82
N GLN A 111 9.90 -9.25 4.04
CA GLN A 111 8.83 -9.14 5.04
C GLN A 111 8.68 -7.69 5.49
N ILE A 112 7.45 -7.26 5.73
CA ILE A 112 7.12 -5.87 6.05
C ILE A 112 7.86 -5.37 7.29
N GLU A 113 8.05 -6.22 8.31
CA GLU A 113 8.82 -5.92 9.51
C GLU A 113 10.28 -5.59 9.18
N ASN A 114 10.96 -6.48 8.46
CA ASN A 114 12.35 -6.30 8.05
C ASN A 114 12.53 -5.03 7.20
N PHE A 115 11.54 -4.73 6.34
CA PHE A 115 11.54 -3.50 5.56
C PHE A 115 11.41 -2.27 6.45
N LEU A 116 10.42 -2.25 7.36
CA LEU A 116 10.15 -1.12 8.24
C LEU A 116 11.32 -0.86 9.19
N GLU A 117 11.90 -1.90 9.80
CA GLU A 117 13.07 -1.80 10.67
C GLU A 117 14.24 -1.14 9.93
N ARG A 118 14.58 -1.64 8.74
CA ARG A 118 15.67 -1.06 7.92
C ARG A 118 15.41 0.38 7.49
N VAL A 119 14.17 0.71 7.13
CA VAL A 119 13.83 2.07 6.65
C VAL A 119 13.85 3.10 7.78
N TRP A 120 13.46 2.69 8.99
CA TRP A 120 13.39 3.57 10.16
C TRP A 120 14.62 3.50 11.07
N GLU A 121 15.60 2.65 10.75
CA GLU A 121 16.87 2.60 11.46
C GLU A 121 17.52 4.00 11.52
N GLY A 122 17.82 4.46 12.73
CA GLY A 122 18.44 5.77 12.97
C GLY A 122 17.54 6.99 12.69
N LYS A 123 16.23 6.80 12.45
CA LYS A 123 15.27 7.88 12.20
C LYS A 123 14.29 8.05 13.37
N PRO A 124 13.82 9.28 13.61
CA PRO A 124 12.80 9.56 14.64
C PRO A 124 11.40 9.01 14.28
#